data_AF-A0A0R2B905-F1
#
_entry.id   AF-A0A0R2B905-F1
#
_cell.length_a   1.000
_cell.length_b   1.000
_cell.length_c   1.000
_cell.angle_alpha   90.00
_cell.angle_beta   90.00
_cell.angle_gamma   90.00
#
_symmetry.space_group_name_H-M   'P 1'
#
loop_
_entity.id
_entity.type
_entity.pdbx_description
1 polymer ?
#
loop_
_entity_poly.entity_id
_entity_poly.type
_entity_poly.pdbx_seq_one_letter_code
_entity_poly.pdbx_strand_id
1 'polypeptide(L)'
;MPVLFVITMLFCFISSLFIRNTRLIGFLAMMVLAYLAGDADPLTTIDYSVYLMHYNLLGFETSPFEKGYTVLSQFFFYHGLNYAQFRLFFAFLAFVIMFIGVSLFTKKVALFAGLYGLTVFFNDATQIRNLMMIAITILGAGLLAKKNRIPKIFGVFALLIASQFHDLGFVFLLVIVPLSLIKLDTLIRYYKYFVFFLYGVAAFFMVNSDGIVINFFASFLSKFSSRDNSADNVLTSFGRGSSHSTIIFVWILLLLFSPDLKLKCNT
;
A
#
# COMPACT_ATOMS: atom_id res chain seq x y z
N MET A 1 13.38 -17.87 9.63
CA MET A 1 12.47 -17.06 8.77
C MET A 1 12.68 -17.22 7.26
N PRO A 2 13.90 -17.16 6.68
CA PRO A 2 14.05 -17.12 5.21
C PRO A 2 13.58 -18.41 4.50
N VAL A 3 13.79 -19.57 5.12
CA VAL A 3 13.35 -20.87 4.54
C VAL A 3 11.82 -20.94 4.42
N LEU A 4 11.09 -20.53 5.44
CA LEU A 4 9.61 -20.53 5.43
C LEU A 4 9.07 -19.60 4.34
N PHE A 5 9.68 -18.41 4.20
CA PHE A 5 9.33 -17.47 3.13
C PHE A 5 9.56 -18.08 1.74
N VAL A 6 10.76 -18.61 1.48
CA VAL A 6 11.12 -19.19 0.17
C VAL A 6 10.20 -20.35 -0.20
N ILE A 7 9.95 -21.27 0.75
CA ILE A 7 9.03 -22.38 0.53
C ILE A 7 7.62 -21.86 0.19
N THR A 8 7.12 -20.88 0.94
CA THR A 8 5.80 -20.27 0.70
C THR A 8 5.71 -19.67 -0.70
N MET A 9 6.74 -18.95 -1.15
CA MET A 9 6.79 -18.37 -2.50
C MET A 9 6.77 -19.46 -3.57
N LEU A 10 7.59 -20.51 -3.43
CA LEU A 10 7.61 -21.64 -4.38
C LEU A 10 6.23 -22.31 -4.48
N PHE A 11 5.59 -22.60 -3.35
CA PHE A 11 4.24 -23.16 -3.33
C PHE A 11 3.22 -22.25 -4.00
N CYS A 12 3.31 -20.93 -3.78
CA CYS A 12 2.42 -19.95 -4.41
C CYS A 12 2.54 -19.96 -5.94
N PHE A 13 3.77 -19.94 -6.48
CA PHE A 13 3.98 -19.93 -7.92
C PHE A 13 3.64 -21.27 -8.57
N ILE A 14 4.11 -22.39 -8.01
CA ILE A 14 3.80 -23.74 -8.52
C ILE A 14 2.29 -23.97 -8.54
N SER A 15 1.60 -23.74 -7.41
CA SER A 15 0.14 -23.94 -7.35
C SER A 15 -0.61 -23.05 -8.34
N SER A 16 -0.12 -21.84 -8.59
CA SER A 16 -0.76 -20.90 -9.52
C SER A 16 -0.65 -21.33 -10.98
N LEU A 17 0.38 -22.10 -11.35
CA LEU A 17 0.53 -22.70 -12.67
C LEU A 17 -0.47 -23.85 -12.88
N PHE A 18 -0.64 -24.73 -11.90
CA PHE A 18 -1.39 -25.97 -12.07
C PHE A 18 -2.87 -25.91 -11.62
N ILE A 19 -3.21 -25.07 -10.64
CA ILE A 19 -4.54 -25.08 -10.00
C ILE A 19 -5.33 -23.84 -10.42
N ARG A 20 -6.56 -24.02 -10.93
CA ARG A 20 -7.39 -22.91 -11.43
C ARG A 20 -7.92 -21.98 -10.32
N ASN A 21 -8.21 -22.52 -9.14
CA ASN A 21 -8.68 -21.78 -7.97
C ASN A 21 -7.74 -22.00 -6.80
N THR A 22 -6.88 -21.02 -6.53
CA THR A 22 -5.83 -21.10 -5.50
C THR A 22 -6.17 -20.26 -4.27
N ARG A 23 -7.46 -20.01 -3.99
CA ARG A 23 -7.90 -19.22 -2.83
C ARG A 23 -7.41 -19.77 -1.50
N LEU A 24 -7.60 -21.06 -1.24
CA LEU A 24 -7.17 -21.68 0.02
C LEU A 24 -5.64 -21.60 0.19
N ILE A 25 -4.89 -21.92 -0.88
CA ILE A 25 -3.42 -21.86 -0.85
C ILE A 25 -2.95 -20.42 -0.65
N GLY A 26 -3.58 -19.45 -1.34
CA GLY A 26 -3.28 -18.04 -1.16
C GLY A 26 -3.62 -17.52 0.24
N PHE A 27 -4.71 -17.99 0.84
CA PHE A 27 -5.04 -17.69 2.23
C PHE A 27 -3.96 -18.20 3.19
N LEU A 28 -3.59 -19.48 3.07
CA LEU A 28 -2.53 -20.06 3.91
C LEU A 28 -1.19 -19.33 3.73
N ALA A 29 -0.83 -18.99 2.50
CA ALA A 29 0.36 -18.19 2.22
C ALA A 29 0.31 -16.80 2.86
N MET A 30 -0.85 -16.11 2.79
CA MET A 30 -1.05 -14.83 3.46
C MET A 30 -0.97 -14.95 4.98
N MET A 31 -1.41 -16.06 5.58
CA MET A 31 -1.23 -16.31 7.02
C MET A 31 0.23 -16.51 7.39
N VAL A 32 1.02 -17.17 6.53
CA VAL A 32 2.47 -17.25 6.72
C VAL A 32 3.12 -15.87 6.62
N LEU A 33 2.74 -15.05 5.62
CA LEU A 33 3.25 -13.68 5.50
C LEU A 33 2.82 -12.81 6.69
N ALA A 34 1.61 -13.00 7.23
CA ALA A 34 1.14 -12.32 8.43
C ALA A 34 2.00 -12.67 9.64
N TYR A 35 2.29 -13.96 9.84
CA TYR A 35 3.19 -14.40 10.89
C TYR A 35 4.58 -13.76 10.74
N LEU A 36 5.15 -13.77 9.53
CA LEU A 36 6.47 -13.16 9.27
C LEU A 36 6.51 -11.65 9.47
N ALA A 37 5.43 -10.92 9.15
CA ALA A 37 5.34 -9.47 9.38
C ALA A 37 5.08 -9.12 10.86
N GLY A 38 4.32 -9.98 11.54
CA GLY A 38 3.95 -9.82 12.94
C GLY A 38 5.08 -10.15 13.90
N ASP A 39 5.77 -11.26 13.68
CA ASP A 39 6.90 -11.77 14.46
C ASP A 39 8.24 -11.20 13.96
N ALA A 40 8.25 -9.93 13.55
CA ALA A 40 9.44 -9.29 13.00
C ALA A 40 10.48 -9.03 14.09
N ASP A 41 11.76 -9.30 13.79
CA ASP A 41 12.86 -9.09 14.73
C ASP A 41 13.06 -7.57 15.01
N PRO A 42 12.99 -7.13 16.28
CA PRO A 42 13.21 -5.74 16.67
C PRO A 42 14.59 -5.18 16.26
N LEU A 43 15.60 -6.03 16.10
CA LEU A 43 16.97 -5.62 15.78
C LEU A 43 17.18 -5.35 14.30
N THR A 44 16.41 -6.00 13.43
CA THR A 44 16.57 -5.88 11.97
C THR A 44 15.49 -5.05 11.31
N THR A 45 14.38 -4.80 12.01
CA THR A 45 13.22 -4.08 11.48
C THR A 45 13.32 -2.60 11.84
N ILE A 46 13.69 -1.77 10.86
CA ILE A 46 14.06 -0.36 11.02
C ILE A 46 13.06 0.42 11.91
N ASP A 47 11.76 0.33 11.61
CA ASP A 47 10.75 1.14 12.32
C ASP A 47 10.22 0.48 13.60
N TYR A 48 10.60 -0.77 13.90
CA TYR A 48 10.02 -1.52 15.02
C TYR A 48 10.23 -0.80 16.36
N SER A 49 11.44 -0.30 16.61
CA SER A 49 11.79 0.42 17.84
C SER A 49 10.95 1.68 18.03
N VAL A 50 10.70 2.43 16.94
CA VAL A 50 9.86 3.63 16.95
C VAL A 50 8.43 3.28 17.33
N TYR A 51 7.84 2.26 16.70
CA TYR A 51 6.49 1.82 17.05
C TYR A 51 6.40 1.27 18.48
N LEU A 52 7.38 0.49 18.93
CA LEU A 52 7.43 -0.06 20.30
C LEU A 52 7.49 1.07 21.34
N MET A 53 8.34 2.08 21.12
CA MET A 53 8.47 3.23 22.01
C MET A 53 7.13 3.96 22.18
N HIS A 54 6.51 4.35 21.07
CA HIS A 54 5.22 5.06 21.10
C HIS A 54 4.08 4.19 21.64
N TYR A 55 4.12 2.87 21.45
CA TYR A 55 3.17 1.95 22.07
C TYR A 55 3.28 1.95 23.59
N ASN A 56 4.50 1.95 24.13
CA ASN A 56 4.75 1.96 25.58
C ASN A 56 4.45 3.32 26.24
N LEU A 57 4.39 4.39 25.46
CA LEU A 57 4.06 5.75 25.91
C LEU A 57 2.58 6.11 25.70
N LEU A 58 1.75 5.17 25.25
CA LEU A 58 0.31 5.41 25.06
C LEU A 58 -0.35 5.88 26.38
N GLY A 59 -1.02 7.03 26.30
CA GLY A 59 -1.65 7.69 27.44
C GLY A 59 -0.77 8.77 28.11
N PHE A 60 0.52 8.83 27.80
CA PHE A 60 1.46 9.84 28.29
C PHE A 60 1.87 10.85 27.23
N GLU A 61 1.76 10.50 25.94
CA GLU A 61 2.05 11.40 24.82
C GLU A 61 0.95 11.39 23.75
N THR A 62 0.93 12.44 22.94
CA THR A 62 0.16 12.44 21.69
C THR A 62 0.89 11.58 20.67
N SER A 63 0.27 10.47 20.28
CA SER A 63 0.83 9.56 19.26
C SER A 63 1.13 10.30 17.95
N PRO A 64 2.34 10.15 17.36
CA PRO A 64 2.68 10.74 16.07
C PRO A 64 2.07 9.96 14.88
N PHE A 65 1.39 8.84 15.15
CA PHE A 65 0.72 8.01 14.15
C PHE A 65 -0.73 8.41 13.92
N GLU A 66 -1.30 7.94 12.81
CA GLU A 66 -2.67 8.23 12.40
C GLU A 66 -3.68 7.56 13.36
N LYS A 67 -4.84 8.21 13.47
CA LYS A 67 -5.84 7.92 14.51
C LYS A 67 -6.32 6.47 14.52
N GLY A 68 -6.49 5.85 13.36
CA GLY A 68 -6.95 4.46 13.25
C GLY A 68 -5.95 3.46 13.83
N TYR A 69 -4.65 3.67 13.59
CA TYR A 69 -3.60 2.88 14.22
C TYR A 69 -3.58 3.11 15.74
N THR A 70 -3.60 4.37 16.17
CA THR A 70 -3.54 4.74 17.60
C THR A 70 -4.72 4.18 18.40
N VAL A 71 -5.94 4.25 17.86
CA VAL A 71 -7.12 3.73 18.56
C VAL A 71 -7.02 2.21 18.75
N LEU A 72 -6.55 1.50 17.72
CA LEU A 72 -6.39 0.05 17.81
C LEU A 72 -5.23 -0.33 18.74
N SER A 73 -4.11 0.38 18.70
CA SER A 73 -3.00 0.12 19.63
C SER A 73 -3.39 0.40 21.08
N GLN A 74 -4.13 1.48 21.34
CA GLN A 74 -4.68 1.80 22.67
C GLN A 74 -5.60 0.69 23.17
N PHE A 75 -6.49 0.18 22.32
CA PHE A 75 -7.35 -0.94 22.70
C PHE A 75 -6.52 -2.13 23.19
N PHE A 76 -5.50 -2.56 22.44
CA PHE A 76 -4.65 -3.69 22.84
C PHE A 76 -3.82 -3.38 24.10
N PHE A 77 -3.30 -2.17 24.20
CA PHE A 77 -2.52 -1.71 25.35
C PHE A 77 -3.34 -1.75 26.65
N TYR A 78 -4.57 -1.22 26.63
CA TYR A 78 -5.46 -1.23 27.79
C TYR A 78 -5.97 -2.63 28.17
N HIS A 79 -5.86 -3.61 27.26
CA HIS A 79 -6.10 -5.02 27.56
C HIS A 79 -4.83 -5.79 27.99
N GLY A 80 -3.73 -5.08 28.27
CA GLY A 80 -2.50 -5.65 28.80
C GLY A 80 -1.63 -6.40 27.80
N LEU A 81 -1.88 -6.23 26.49
CA LEU A 81 -1.07 -6.86 25.44
C LEU A 81 0.17 -6.01 25.16
N ASN A 82 1.32 -6.67 25.03
CA ASN A 82 2.55 -6.00 24.65
C ASN A 82 2.57 -5.69 23.15
N TYR A 83 3.51 -4.83 22.72
CA TYR A 83 3.60 -4.40 21.33
C TYR A 83 3.78 -5.56 20.35
N ALA A 84 4.56 -6.59 20.69
CA ALA A 84 4.79 -7.74 19.80
C ALA A 84 3.49 -8.52 19.56
N GLN A 85 2.70 -8.75 20.62
CA GLN A 85 1.39 -9.39 20.54
C GLN A 85 0.40 -8.57 19.71
N PHE A 86 0.37 -7.25 19.95
CA PHE A 86 -0.44 -6.33 19.15
C PHE A 86 -0.05 -6.37 17.67
N ARG A 87 1.25 -6.25 17.34
CA ARG A 87 1.77 -6.27 15.97
C ARG A 87 1.40 -7.57 15.26
N LEU A 88 1.50 -8.71 15.95
CA LEU A 88 1.12 -10.01 15.40
C LEU A 88 -0.38 -10.05 15.06
N PHE A 89 -1.26 -9.68 16.01
CA PHE A 89 -2.70 -9.61 15.75
C PHE A 89 -3.04 -8.66 14.61
N PHE A 90 -2.40 -7.49 14.60
CA PHE A 90 -2.58 -6.45 13.59
C PHE A 90 -2.21 -6.96 12.19
N ALA A 91 -1.08 -7.67 12.07
CA ALA A 91 -0.65 -8.28 10.81
C ALA A 91 -1.66 -9.33 10.32
N PHE A 92 -2.09 -10.26 11.20
CA PHE A 92 -3.10 -11.26 10.84
C PHE A 92 -4.41 -10.62 10.38
N LEU A 93 -4.90 -9.61 11.10
CA LEU A 93 -6.10 -8.88 10.70
C LEU A 93 -5.95 -8.25 9.31
N ALA A 94 -4.82 -7.58 9.05
CA ALA A 94 -4.55 -6.96 7.75
C ALA A 94 -4.54 -8.00 6.61
N PHE A 95 -3.86 -9.13 6.79
CA PHE A 95 -3.82 -10.17 5.77
C PHE A 95 -5.17 -10.88 5.55
N VAL A 96 -6.01 -11.01 6.58
CA VAL A 96 -7.40 -11.50 6.41
C VAL A 96 -8.21 -10.52 5.56
N ILE A 97 -8.13 -9.22 5.85
CA ILE A 97 -8.81 -8.17 5.08
C ILE A 97 -8.31 -8.18 3.62
N MET A 98 -7.00 -8.26 3.42
CA MET A 98 -6.39 -8.31 2.09
C MET A 98 -6.83 -9.57 1.33
N PHE A 99 -6.89 -10.74 1.98
CA PHE A 99 -7.39 -11.97 1.37
C PHE A 99 -8.82 -11.80 0.84
N ILE A 100 -9.71 -11.20 1.63
CA ILE A 100 -11.09 -10.93 1.23
C ILE A 100 -11.09 -9.98 0.03
N GLY A 101 -10.34 -8.87 0.10
CA GLY A 101 -10.24 -7.88 -0.97
C GLY A 101 -9.75 -8.49 -2.30
N VAL A 102 -8.65 -9.24 -2.28
CA VAL A 102 -8.09 -9.90 -3.47
C VAL A 102 -9.07 -10.94 -4.04
N SER A 103 -9.77 -11.66 -3.17
CA SER A 103 -10.76 -12.66 -3.59
C SER A 103 -11.96 -12.08 -4.34
N LEU A 104 -12.22 -10.77 -4.21
CA LEU A 104 -13.24 -10.05 -4.98
C LEU A 104 -12.84 -9.85 -6.45
N PHE A 105 -11.54 -9.89 -6.75
CA PHE A 105 -10.99 -9.68 -8.10
C PHE A 105 -10.62 -10.99 -8.79
N THR A 106 -10.05 -11.96 -8.06
CA THR A 106 -9.49 -13.16 -8.68
C THR A 106 -9.70 -14.43 -7.87
N LYS A 107 -9.69 -15.58 -8.57
CA LYS A 107 -9.60 -16.92 -7.96
C LYS A 107 -8.14 -17.38 -7.78
N LYS A 108 -7.18 -16.67 -8.40
CA LYS A 108 -5.74 -16.98 -8.36
C LYS A 108 -5.03 -16.23 -7.23
N VAL A 109 -5.51 -16.39 -5.99
CA VAL A 109 -5.00 -15.64 -4.83
C VAL A 109 -3.58 -16.03 -4.46
N ALA A 110 -3.18 -17.29 -4.67
CA ALA A 110 -1.79 -17.69 -4.45
C ALA A 110 -0.81 -16.95 -5.37
N LEU A 111 -1.20 -16.62 -6.61
CA LEU A 111 -0.36 -15.84 -7.52
C LEU A 111 -0.16 -14.43 -6.98
N PHE A 112 -1.24 -13.81 -6.51
CA PHE A 112 -1.16 -12.52 -5.84
C PHE A 112 -0.25 -12.58 -4.61
N ALA A 113 -0.44 -13.57 -3.72
CA ALA A 113 0.38 -13.71 -2.51
C ALA A 113 1.87 -13.89 -2.83
N GLY A 114 2.20 -14.66 -3.87
CA GLY A 114 3.58 -14.83 -4.35
C GLY A 114 4.18 -13.53 -4.91
N LEU A 115 3.46 -12.84 -5.79
CA LEU A 115 3.93 -11.57 -6.36
C LEU A 115 4.07 -10.49 -5.30
N TYR A 116 3.09 -10.37 -4.41
CA TYR A 116 3.12 -9.45 -3.28
C TYR A 116 4.30 -9.76 -2.34
N GLY A 117 4.52 -11.03 -2.02
CA GLY A 117 5.63 -11.51 -1.21
C GLY A 117 7.00 -11.10 -1.75
N LEU A 118 7.21 -11.18 -3.07
CA LEU A 118 8.49 -10.82 -3.71
C LEU A 118 8.71 -9.31 -3.89
N THR A 119 7.66 -8.50 -3.83
CA THR A 119 7.73 -7.09 -4.26
C THR A 119 7.54 -6.13 -3.10
N VAL A 120 6.33 -6.06 -2.56
CA VAL A 120 5.91 -5.01 -1.61
C VAL A 120 5.98 -5.48 -0.16
N PHE A 121 5.94 -6.80 0.07
CA PHE A 121 5.81 -7.39 1.41
C PHE A 121 6.83 -6.86 2.42
N PHE A 122 8.13 -6.79 2.11
CA PHE A 122 9.14 -6.38 3.09
C PHE A 122 9.01 -4.89 3.49
N ASN A 123 8.57 -4.05 2.56
CA ASN A 123 8.29 -2.65 2.84
C ASN A 123 7.10 -2.53 3.80
N ASP A 124 6.01 -3.23 3.51
CA ASP A 124 4.79 -3.21 4.32
C ASP A 124 4.97 -3.92 5.66
N ALA A 125 5.80 -4.96 5.71
CA ALA A 125 6.18 -5.65 6.93
C ALA A 125 7.04 -4.75 7.83
N THR A 126 7.85 -3.84 7.27
CA THR A 126 8.59 -2.84 8.06
C THR A 126 7.62 -1.77 8.58
N GLN A 127 6.80 -1.20 7.69
CA GLN A 127 5.81 -0.18 8.00
C GLN A 127 4.41 -0.78 8.18
N ILE A 128 4.16 -1.38 9.35
CA ILE A 128 2.93 -2.14 9.60
C ILE A 128 1.64 -1.32 9.38
N ARG A 129 1.68 -0.01 9.59
CA ARG A 129 0.58 0.92 9.26
C ARG A 129 0.20 0.91 7.77
N ASN A 130 1.22 0.87 6.90
CA ASN A 130 1.04 0.79 5.46
C ASN A 130 0.37 -0.53 5.06
N LEU A 131 0.76 -1.64 5.69
CA LEU A 131 0.16 -2.96 5.46
C LEU A 131 -1.37 -2.94 5.66
N MET A 132 -1.86 -2.38 6.78
CA MET A 132 -3.30 -2.30 7.04
C MET A 132 -4.00 -1.36 6.05
N MET A 133 -3.39 -0.20 5.76
CA MET A 133 -3.94 0.73 4.78
C MET A 133 -4.08 0.07 3.39
N ILE A 134 -3.05 -0.63 2.91
CA ILE A 134 -3.09 -1.35 1.62
C ILE A 134 -4.15 -2.46 1.64
N ALA A 135 -4.23 -3.25 2.72
CA ALA A 135 -5.22 -4.31 2.85
C ALA A 135 -6.66 -3.78 2.72
N ILE A 136 -6.99 -2.71 3.47
CA ILE A 136 -8.30 -2.06 3.42
C ILE A 136 -8.52 -1.38 2.06
N THR A 137 -7.48 -0.81 1.46
CA THR A 137 -7.54 -0.18 0.13
C THR A 137 -7.91 -1.18 -0.96
N ILE A 138 -7.28 -2.36 -0.96
CA ILE A 138 -7.59 -3.44 -1.90
C ILE A 138 -9.05 -3.90 -1.71
N LEU A 139 -9.51 -4.04 -0.46
CA LEU A 139 -10.91 -4.35 -0.17
C LEU A 139 -11.86 -3.26 -0.71
N GLY A 140 -11.56 -1.99 -0.43
CA GLY A 140 -12.34 -0.84 -0.89
C GLY A 140 -12.44 -0.79 -2.42
N ALA A 141 -11.33 -0.97 -3.12
CA ALA A 141 -11.29 -1.05 -4.57
C ALA A 141 -12.12 -2.23 -5.10
N GLY A 142 -12.05 -3.40 -4.45
CA GLY A 142 -12.80 -4.59 -4.85
C GLY A 142 -14.32 -4.43 -4.70
N LEU A 143 -14.74 -3.67 -3.68
CA LEU A 143 -16.14 -3.29 -3.47
C LEU A 143 -16.60 -2.23 -4.48
N LEU A 144 -15.77 -1.22 -4.77
CA LEU A 144 -16.05 -0.18 -5.76
C LEU A 144 -16.16 -0.72 -7.19
N ALA A 145 -15.47 -1.81 -7.49
CA ALA A 145 -15.57 -2.49 -8.78
C ALA A 145 -16.93 -3.19 -9.01
N LYS A 146 -17.78 -3.34 -7.99
CA LYS A 146 -19.10 -3.96 -8.15
C LYS A 146 -20.10 -2.99 -8.79
N LYS A 147 -21.03 -3.53 -9.59
CA LYS A 147 -22.07 -2.73 -10.28
C LYS A 147 -23.08 -2.11 -9.31
N ASN A 148 -23.37 -2.80 -8.20
CA ASN A 148 -24.38 -2.39 -7.24
C ASN A 148 -23.92 -1.18 -6.40
N ARG A 149 -24.84 -0.26 -6.11
CA ARG A 149 -24.55 0.96 -5.33
C ARG A 149 -24.11 0.68 -3.89
N ILE A 150 -24.72 -0.33 -3.24
CA ILE A 150 -24.44 -0.64 -1.83
C ILE A 150 -22.96 -1.03 -1.60
N PRO A 151 -22.38 -2.01 -2.33
CA PRO A 151 -20.94 -2.28 -2.24
C PRO A 151 -20.09 -1.05 -2.50
N LYS A 152 -20.45 -0.18 -3.45
CA LYS A 152 -19.68 1.03 -3.72
C LYS A 152 -19.63 1.96 -2.51
N ILE A 153 -20.75 2.15 -1.81
CA ILE A 153 -20.79 2.96 -0.56
C ILE A 153 -19.84 2.36 0.49
N PHE A 154 -19.90 1.05 0.70
CA PHE A 154 -18.98 0.37 1.61
C PHE A 154 -17.52 0.45 1.15
N GLY A 155 -17.27 0.48 -0.16
CA GLY A 155 -15.94 0.68 -0.72
C GLY A 155 -15.38 2.08 -0.44
N VAL A 156 -16.20 3.13 -0.58
CA VAL A 156 -15.80 4.50 -0.17
C VAL A 156 -15.51 4.54 1.33
N PHE A 157 -16.38 3.94 2.15
CA PHE A 157 -16.17 3.90 3.59
C PHE A 157 -14.90 3.14 3.98
N ALA A 158 -14.60 2.02 3.32
CA ALA A 158 -13.35 1.31 3.50
C ALA A 158 -12.14 2.19 3.20
N LEU A 159 -12.15 2.95 2.09
CA LEU A 159 -11.06 3.87 1.76
C LEU A 159 -10.91 5.03 2.77
N LEU A 160 -12.03 5.52 3.33
CA LEU A 160 -11.99 6.48 4.44
C LEU A 160 -11.37 5.88 5.71
N ILE A 161 -11.65 4.62 6.01
CA ILE A 161 -10.99 3.91 7.12
C ILE A 161 -9.50 3.72 6.81
N ALA A 162 -9.13 3.36 5.59
CA ALA A 162 -7.74 3.15 5.19
C ALA A 162 -6.89 4.40 5.43
N SER A 163 -7.42 5.60 5.17
CA SER A 163 -6.72 6.87 5.43
C SER A 163 -6.49 7.15 6.91
N GLN A 164 -7.20 6.47 7.82
CA GLN A 164 -6.94 6.56 9.25
C GLN A 164 -5.74 5.71 9.70
N PHE A 165 -5.20 4.84 8.86
CA PHE A 165 -4.03 4.01 9.18
C PHE A 165 -2.73 4.54 8.56
N HIS A 166 -2.81 5.25 7.43
CA HIS A 166 -1.66 5.86 6.78
C HIS A 166 -2.12 6.95 5.81
N ASP A 167 -1.41 8.08 5.76
CA ASP A 167 -1.81 9.26 4.96
C ASP A 167 -1.93 8.96 3.44
N LEU A 168 -1.14 8.01 2.93
CA LEU A 168 -1.27 7.53 1.53
C LEU A 168 -2.67 6.97 1.21
N GLY A 169 -3.45 6.56 2.22
CA GLY A 169 -4.85 6.19 2.04
C GLY A 169 -5.72 7.31 1.44
N PHE A 170 -5.40 8.58 1.73
CA PHE A 170 -6.08 9.72 1.08
C PHE A 170 -5.79 9.80 -0.41
N VAL A 171 -4.56 9.48 -0.83
CA VAL A 171 -4.20 9.43 -2.25
C VAL A 171 -5.04 8.37 -2.96
N PHE A 172 -5.16 7.18 -2.37
CA PHE A 172 -6.01 6.12 -2.92
C PHE A 172 -7.49 6.50 -2.95
N LEU A 173 -8.01 7.18 -1.92
CA LEU A 173 -9.37 7.69 -1.92
C LEU A 173 -9.61 8.67 -3.09
N LEU A 174 -8.72 9.65 -3.27
CA LEU A 174 -8.83 10.67 -4.31
C LEU A 174 -8.67 10.12 -5.73
N VAL A 175 -7.93 9.02 -5.90
CA VAL A 175 -7.71 8.41 -7.21
C VAL A 175 -8.74 7.32 -7.51
N ILE A 176 -8.94 6.35 -6.61
CA ILE A 176 -9.76 5.16 -6.86
C ILE A 176 -11.25 5.51 -6.89
N VAL A 177 -11.73 6.40 -6.01
CA VAL A 177 -13.17 6.74 -5.98
C VAL A 177 -13.61 7.38 -7.30
N PRO A 178 -12.99 8.45 -7.82
CA PRO A 178 -13.38 9.02 -9.10
C PRO A 178 -13.26 8.02 -10.25
N LEU A 179 -12.16 7.25 -10.30
CA LEU A 179 -11.98 6.23 -11.35
C LEU A 179 -13.11 5.19 -11.35
N SER A 180 -13.62 4.82 -10.17
CA SER A 180 -14.73 3.86 -10.05
C SER A 180 -16.09 4.36 -10.56
N LEU A 181 -16.21 5.67 -10.81
CA LEU A 181 -17.39 6.31 -11.36
C LEU A 181 -17.32 6.42 -12.89
N ILE A 182 -16.12 6.35 -13.47
CA ILE A 182 -15.89 6.46 -14.92
C ILE A 182 -16.09 5.09 -15.56
N LYS A 183 -16.75 5.06 -16.73
CA LYS A 183 -16.93 3.82 -17.50
C LYS A 183 -15.57 3.32 -18.01
N LEU A 184 -15.37 2.00 -18.00
CA LEU A 184 -14.12 1.39 -18.45
C LEU A 184 -13.77 1.77 -19.90
N ASP A 185 -14.76 1.84 -20.79
CA ASP A 185 -14.54 2.26 -22.19
C ASP A 185 -13.98 3.68 -22.30
N THR A 186 -14.42 4.57 -21.42
CA THR A 186 -13.91 5.94 -21.32
C THR A 186 -12.48 5.93 -20.79
N LEU A 187 -12.19 5.16 -19.75
CA LEU A 187 -10.83 5.01 -19.21
C LEU A 187 -9.86 4.47 -20.27
N ILE A 188 -10.24 3.41 -20.99
CA ILE A 188 -9.44 2.83 -22.08
C ILE A 188 -9.19 3.86 -23.19
N ARG A 189 -10.23 4.62 -23.59
CA ARG A 189 -10.11 5.67 -24.62
C ARG A 189 -9.08 6.73 -24.23
N TYR A 190 -9.06 7.13 -22.96
CA TYR A 190 -8.19 8.21 -22.49
C TYR A 190 -6.85 7.74 -21.91
N TYR A 191 -6.67 6.43 -21.69
CA TYR A 191 -5.46 5.84 -21.11
C TYR A 191 -4.19 6.31 -21.80
N LYS A 192 -4.15 6.29 -23.14
CA LYS A 192 -2.97 6.74 -23.89
C LYS A 192 -2.58 8.19 -23.60
N TYR A 193 -3.55 9.09 -23.45
CA TYR A 193 -3.28 10.50 -23.15
C TYR A 193 -2.78 10.67 -21.72
N PHE A 194 -3.31 9.88 -20.77
CA PHE A 194 -2.80 9.85 -19.41
C PHE A 194 -1.35 9.35 -19.35
N VAL A 195 -1.01 8.30 -20.10
CA VAL A 195 0.38 7.82 -20.21
C VAL A 195 1.28 8.90 -20.82
N PHE A 196 0.89 9.54 -21.93
CA PHE A 196 1.66 10.65 -22.50
C PHE A 196 1.83 11.83 -21.53
N PHE A 197 0.79 12.15 -20.76
CA PHE A 197 0.88 13.16 -19.70
C PHE A 197 1.92 12.76 -18.64
N LEU A 198 1.92 11.51 -18.17
CA LEU A 198 2.92 11.01 -17.22
C LEU A 198 4.34 11.07 -17.78
N TYR A 199 4.54 10.75 -19.06
CA TYR A 199 5.82 10.95 -19.75
C TYR A 199 6.24 12.43 -19.75
N GLY A 200 5.32 13.35 -20.04
CA GLY A 200 5.59 14.79 -20.01
C GLY A 200 5.95 15.29 -18.61
N VAL A 201 5.24 14.81 -17.59
CA VAL A 201 5.53 15.12 -16.18
C VAL A 201 6.89 14.57 -15.76
N ALA A 202 7.22 13.32 -16.12
CA ALA A 202 8.53 12.74 -15.82
C ALA A 202 9.67 13.48 -16.52
N ALA A 203 9.49 13.86 -17.80
CA ALA A 203 10.44 14.69 -18.53
C ALA A 203 10.60 16.07 -17.90
N PHE A 204 9.50 16.71 -17.46
CA PHE A 204 9.54 17.97 -16.72
C PHE A 204 10.35 17.85 -15.43
N PHE A 205 10.12 16.81 -14.62
CA PHE A 205 10.88 16.56 -13.40
C PHE A 205 12.36 16.24 -13.66
N MET A 206 12.69 15.66 -14.81
CA MET A 206 14.08 15.38 -15.20
C MET A 206 14.84 16.65 -15.63
N VAL A 207 14.16 17.58 -16.30
CA VAL A 207 14.79 18.80 -16.84
C VAL A 207 14.88 19.91 -15.80
N ASN A 208 13.91 20.01 -14.88
CA ASN A 208 13.93 21.03 -13.84
C ASN A 208 14.77 20.56 -12.65
N SER A 209 15.70 21.42 -12.20
CA SER A 209 16.54 21.12 -11.05
C SER A 209 15.70 20.83 -9.80
N ASP A 210 16.21 19.95 -8.95
CA ASP A 210 15.53 19.44 -7.76
C ASP A 210 14.94 20.57 -6.88
N GLY A 211 15.58 21.74 -6.86
CA GLY A 211 15.14 22.91 -6.09
C GLY A 211 13.74 23.42 -6.45
N ILE A 212 13.34 23.50 -7.72
CA ILE A 212 12.02 24.04 -8.10
C ILE A 212 10.91 23.10 -7.61
N VAL A 213 11.12 21.81 -7.80
CA VAL A 213 10.18 20.74 -7.47
C VAL A 213 10.02 20.61 -5.96
N ILE A 214 11.14 20.57 -5.25
CA ILE A 214 11.15 20.45 -3.79
C ILE A 214 10.53 21.68 -3.15
N ASN A 215 10.81 22.89 -3.66
CA ASN A 215 10.19 24.11 -3.16
C ASN A 215 8.68 24.17 -3.42
N PHE A 216 8.22 23.66 -4.56
CA PHE A 216 6.79 23.51 -4.83
C PHE A 216 6.12 22.57 -3.81
N PHE A 217 6.69 21.39 -3.58
CA PHE A 217 6.15 20.43 -2.61
C PHE A 217 6.22 20.95 -1.17
N ALA A 218 7.31 21.61 -0.77
CA ALA A 218 7.43 22.24 0.55
C ALA A 218 6.38 23.34 0.76
N SER A 219 6.12 24.16 -0.26
CA SER A 219 5.10 25.21 -0.23
C SER A 219 3.66 24.66 -0.21
N PHE A 220 3.44 23.51 -0.83
CA PHE A 220 2.16 22.82 -0.77
C PHE A 220 1.95 22.20 0.63
N LEU A 221 2.94 21.49 1.15
CA LEU A 221 2.86 20.83 2.46
C LEU A 221 2.75 21.83 3.60
N SER A 222 3.40 23.00 3.54
CA SER A 222 3.24 24.03 4.58
C SER A 222 1.82 24.58 4.67
N LYS A 223 1.01 24.46 3.60
CA LYS A 223 -0.37 24.94 3.56
C LYS A 223 -1.41 23.87 3.92
N PHE A 224 -1.08 22.60 3.68
CA PHE A 224 -2.05 21.50 3.76
C PHE A 224 -1.67 20.40 4.76
N SER A 225 -0.43 20.36 5.24
CA SER A 225 -0.01 19.40 6.26
C SER A 225 -0.51 19.82 7.63
N SER A 226 -0.98 18.86 8.41
CA SER A 226 -1.29 19.02 9.84
C SER A 226 -0.05 18.91 10.74
N ARG A 227 1.13 18.67 10.16
CA ARG A 227 2.40 18.54 10.89
C ARG A 227 3.29 19.73 10.59
N ASP A 228 3.72 20.41 11.66
CA ASP A 228 4.54 21.63 11.58
C ASP A 228 5.90 21.44 10.87
N ASN A 229 6.42 20.20 10.83
CA ASN A 229 7.74 19.88 10.28
C ASN A 229 7.72 19.21 8.90
N SER A 230 6.57 19.07 8.25
CA SER A 230 6.49 18.36 6.96
C SER A 230 7.27 19.05 5.84
N ALA A 231 7.22 20.38 5.78
CA ALA A 231 7.92 21.15 4.75
C ALA A 231 9.45 21.07 4.91
N ASP A 232 9.94 21.20 6.15
CA ASP A 232 11.35 21.10 6.48
C ASP A 232 11.92 19.70 6.23
N ASN A 233 11.14 18.66 6.56
CA ASN A 233 11.52 17.27 6.26
C ASN A 233 11.66 17.03 4.75
N VAL A 234 10.82 17.66 3.93
CA VAL A 234 10.93 17.55 2.46
C VAL A 234 12.18 18.25 1.94
N LEU A 235 12.43 19.47 2.41
CA LEU A 235 13.61 20.25 2.03
C LEU A 235 14.92 19.54 2.41
N THR A 236 14.97 18.95 3.60
CA THR A 236 16.18 18.32 4.15
C THR A 236 16.40 16.88 3.66
N SER A 237 15.32 16.09 3.51
CA SER A 237 15.43 14.67 3.14
C SER A 237 15.46 14.44 1.62
N PHE A 238 14.82 15.33 0.85
CA PHE A 238 14.76 15.21 -0.62
C PHE A 238 15.65 16.25 -1.34
N GLY A 239 16.25 17.19 -0.60
CA GLY A 239 17.20 18.20 -1.13
C GLY A 239 18.44 17.66 -1.83
N ARG A 240 18.71 16.35 -1.73
CA ARG A 240 19.83 15.67 -2.40
C ARG A 240 19.54 15.27 -3.86
N GLY A 241 18.32 15.52 -4.32
CA GLY A 241 17.89 15.23 -5.68
C GLY A 241 17.57 13.76 -5.96
N SER A 242 17.09 13.50 -7.17
CA SER A 242 16.71 12.14 -7.59
C SER A 242 17.92 11.32 -8.04
N SER A 243 18.09 10.12 -7.49
CA SER A 243 19.17 9.23 -7.92
C SER A 243 18.98 8.76 -9.37
N HIS A 244 20.07 8.53 -10.11
CA HIS A 244 20.00 8.03 -11.49
C HIS A 244 19.25 6.70 -11.61
N SER A 245 19.33 5.83 -10.59
CA SER A 245 18.58 4.57 -10.56
C SER A 245 17.07 4.79 -10.46
N THR A 246 16.64 5.79 -9.68
CA THR A 246 15.22 6.20 -9.61
C THR A 246 14.72 6.71 -10.97
N ILE A 247 15.52 7.53 -11.67
CA ILE A 247 15.17 8.04 -13.00
C ILE A 247 15.01 6.90 -14.00
N ILE A 248 15.99 5.98 -14.05
CA ILE A 248 15.94 4.80 -14.93
C ILE A 248 14.69 3.96 -14.62
N PHE A 249 14.38 3.75 -13.35
CA PHE A 249 13.21 2.98 -12.93
C PHE A 249 11.89 3.61 -13.38
N VAL A 250 11.74 4.94 -13.28
CA VAL A 250 10.57 5.67 -13.79
C VAL A 250 10.40 5.46 -15.29
N TRP A 251 11.48 5.52 -16.07
CA TRP A 251 11.42 5.28 -17.51
C TRP A 251 11.07 3.83 -17.86
N ILE A 252 11.62 2.85 -17.14
CA ILE A 252 11.25 1.44 -17.30
C ILE A 252 9.76 1.25 -17.02
N LEU A 253 9.23 1.84 -15.94
CA LEU A 253 7.80 1.78 -15.64
C LEU A 253 6.97 2.41 -16.75
N LEU A 254 7.31 3.61 -17.20
CA LEU A 254 6.60 4.29 -18.29
C LEU A 254 6.60 3.47 -19.59
N LEU A 255 7.73 2.82 -19.91
CA LEU A 255 7.84 1.91 -21.07
C LEU A 255 6.95 0.67 -20.92
N LEU A 256 6.90 0.07 -19.73
CA LEU A 256 6.02 -1.07 -19.43
C LEU A 256 4.53 -0.68 -19.50
N PHE A 257 4.19 0.56 -19.13
CA PHE A 257 2.84 1.11 -19.24
C PHE A 257 2.54 1.75 -20.60
N SER A 258 3.49 1.72 -21.54
CA SER A 258 3.33 2.38 -22.84
C SER A 258 2.24 1.73 -23.71
N PRO A 259 1.65 2.49 -24.66
CA PRO A 259 0.43 2.09 -25.36
C PRO A 259 0.54 0.86 -26.29
N ASP A 260 1.74 0.34 -26.55
CA ASP A 260 1.95 -0.76 -27.51
C ASP A 260 1.60 -2.15 -26.99
N LEU A 261 1.20 -2.27 -25.72
CA LEU A 261 0.42 -3.43 -25.28
C LEU A 261 -1.00 -3.31 -25.85
N LYS A 262 -1.16 -3.75 -27.11
CA LYS A 262 -2.44 -4.09 -27.73
C LYS A 262 -3.17 -5.10 -26.84
N LEU A 263 -3.84 -4.63 -25.80
CA LEU A 263 -4.88 -5.37 -25.10
C LEU A 263 -6.02 -5.50 -26.11
N LYS A 264 -5.96 -6.55 -26.92
CA LYS A 264 -7.14 -7.13 -27.56
C LYS A 264 -8.08 -7.55 -26.43
N CYS A 265 -8.91 -6.63 -25.95
CA CYS A 265 -10.11 -6.99 -25.21
C CYS A 265 -11.06 -7.65 -26.21
N ASN A 266 -10.89 -8.95 -26.41
CA ASN A 266 -11.96 -9.77 -26.95
C ASN A 266 -12.98 -9.96 -25.82
N THR A 267 -14.13 -9.29 -25.97
CA THR A 267 -15.46 -9.59 -25.43
C THR A 267 -15.60 -9.84 -23.92
#